data_AF-A0A958GH05-F1
#
_entry.id   AF-A0A958GH05-F1
#
_cell.length_a   1.000
_cell.length_b   1.000
_cell.length_c   1.000
_cell.angle_alpha   90.00
_cell.angle_beta   90.00
_cell.angle_gamma   90.00
#
_symmetry.space_group_name_H-M   'P 1'
#
loop_
_entity.id
_entity.type
_entity.pdbx_description
1 polymer ?
#
loop_
_entity_poly.entity_id
_entity_poly.type
_entity_poly.pdbx_seq_one_letter_code
_entity_poly.pdbx_strand_id
1 'polypeptide(L)'
;MNEKFFHLLNFNLKESFGFSSSGSLVGVIWCFWVCLASSGLGLPSVSRAENGVFSWEDESGVLHFSSKKGDPKAQQAKLPAINRGEVQLVKRKLLSCSNHGGINCQAGADEDGSVICYDGFRDSAPIYRFSCNAPKLEVADISDIDMNGHFTVTVRNSKSIVAESPIVKFLSESGAPVVLNGPNRIDGYGVGEFVFNAQDADIPRGPVNLAQLQLECGNC
;
A
#
# COMPACT_ATOMS: atom_id res chain seq x y z
N MET A 1 -33.72 -5.87 22.96
CA MET A 1 -32.86 -5.52 24.12
C MET A 1 -31.42 -5.85 23.75
N ASN A 2 -30.49 -5.00 24.19
CA ASN A 2 -29.06 -4.92 23.89
C ASN A 2 -28.65 -4.17 22.61
N GLU A 3 -28.92 -2.86 22.67
CA GLU A 3 -28.02 -1.83 22.13
C GLU A 3 -26.75 -1.69 23.00
N LYS A 4 -25.73 -1.05 22.42
CA LYS A 4 -24.48 -0.51 23.01
C LYS A 4 -23.27 -1.44 22.90
N PHE A 5 -22.37 -1.11 21.96
CA PHE A 5 -21.00 -0.65 22.25
C PHE A 5 -20.22 -0.52 20.93
N PHE A 6 -20.09 0.69 20.40
CA PHE A 6 -18.98 1.03 19.51
C PHE A 6 -18.55 2.47 19.83
N HIS A 7 -17.56 2.57 20.69
CA HIS A 7 -16.85 3.81 21.00
C HIS A 7 -15.66 3.96 20.04
N LEU A 8 -15.67 5.06 19.28
CA LEU A 8 -14.55 5.96 19.00
C LEU A 8 -13.17 5.33 18.70
N LEU A 9 -12.81 5.26 17.41
CA LEU A 9 -11.42 5.32 16.97
C LEU A 9 -11.12 6.75 16.49
N ASN A 10 -10.50 7.53 17.37
CA ASN A 10 -9.78 8.76 17.01
C ASN A 10 -8.38 8.37 16.52
N PHE A 11 -8.18 8.34 15.21
CA PHE A 11 -6.85 8.21 14.61
C PHE A 11 -6.18 9.59 14.56
N ASN A 12 -5.22 9.79 15.45
CA ASN A 12 -4.35 10.97 15.47
C ASN A 12 -3.09 10.62 14.65
N LEU A 13 -3.10 10.94 13.36
CA LEU A 13 -1.93 10.83 12.48
C LEU A 13 -0.99 12.02 12.78
N LYS A 14 -0.01 11.79 13.65
CA LYS A 14 1.13 12.68 13.84
C LYS A 14 2.31 12.10 13.07
N GLU A 15 2.48 12.55 11.83
CA GLU A 15 3.66 12.25 11.02
C GLU A 15 4.91 12.84 11.71
N SER A 16 5.84 11.96 12.10
CA SER A 16 7.15 12.34 12.60
C SER A 16 8.17 11.98 11.52
N PHE A 17 8.57 12.94 10.69
CA PHE A 17 9.72 12.81 9.80
C PHE A 17 11.00 12.93 10.63
N GLY A 18 11.60 11.80 10.98
CA GLY A 18 12.94 11.72 11.56
C GLY A 18 14.01 11.70 10.46
N PHE A 19 14.66 12.84 10.23
CA PHE A 19 15.83 12.96 9.36
C PHE A 19 17.07 12.47 10.13
N SER A 20 17.63 11.32 9.74
CA SER A 20 18.86 10.79 10.33
C SER A 20 20.08 11.44 9.66
N SER A 21 20.76 12.34 10.37
CA SER A 21 22.02 12.94 9.96
C SER A 21 23.19 12.18 10.59
N SER A 22 23.87 11.34 9.82
CA SER A 22 25.23 10.87 10.12
C SER A 22 26.15 11.38 9.02
N GLY A 23 27.04 12.29 9.37
CA GLY A 23 27.96 12.92 8.43
C GLY A 23 29.08 13.62 9.18
N SER A 24 30.22 12.95 9.22
CA SER A 24 31.46 13.34 9.88
C SER A 24 31.90 14.78 9.63
N LEU A 25 32.30 15.41 10.73
CA LEU A 25 33.09 16.64 10.80
C LEU A 25 34.48 16.42 10.17
N VAL A 26 34.70 16.92 8.94
CA VAL A 26 36.02 17.35 8.47
C VAL A 26 35.86 18.52 7.49
N GLY A 27 36.44 19.67 7.82
CA GLY A 27 36.94 20.66 6.86
C GLY A 27 35.89 21.58 6.18
N VAL A 28 35.61 22.80 6.64
CA VAL A 28 36.44 24.02 6.45
C VAL A 28 36.40 24.54 4.99
N ILE A 29 35.67 25.66 4.81
CA ILE A 29 36.02 26.85 3.99
C ILE A 29 35.64 26.88 2.48
N TRP A 30 34.86 27.93 2.13
CA TRP A 30 34.54 28.52 0.81
C TRP A 30 33.52 27.75 -0.04
N CYS A 31 32.42 28.31 -0.56
CA CYS A 31 32.24 29.61 -1.20
C CYS A 31 30.92 30.29 -0.80
N PHE A 32 31.06 31.52 -0.29
CA PHE A 32 30.09 32.59 -0.48
C PHE A 32 29.99 32.93 -1.97
N TRP A 33 28.81 33.37 -2.42
CA TRP A 33 28.53 34.01 -3.72
C TRP A 33 28.51 33.11 -4.97
N VAL A 34 27.32 32.62 -5.34
CA VAL A 34 26.81 32.81 -6.70
C VAL A 34 25.36 33.26 -6.62
N CYS A 35 25.20 34.55 -6.86
CA CYS A 35 23.96 35.25 -7.06
C CYS A 35 23.18 34.72 -8.26
N LEU A 36 21.85 34.84 -8.15
CA LEU A 36 20.95 35.35 -9.18
C LEU A 36 21.27 35.01 -10.64
N ALA A 37 20.64 33.94 -11.13
CA ALA A 37 20.11 33.92 -12.49
C ALA A 37 18.97 32.91 -12.56
N SER A 38 17.94 33.11 -11.74
CA SER A 38 16.63 32.48 -11.91
C SER A 38 15.94 33.11 -13.12
N SER A 39 16.48 32.87 -14.30
CA SER A 39 15.85 33.20 -15.57
C SER A 39 14.49 32.53 -15.56
N GLY A 40 13.44 33.35 -15.48
CA GLY A 40 12.06 32.93 -15.58
C GLY A 40 11.84 32.23 -16.91
N LEU A 41 11.98 30.91 -16.90
CA LEU A 41 11.30 30.04 -17.84
C LEU A 41 9.82 30.13 -17.47
N GLY A 42 9.17 31.17 -18.01
CA GLY A 42 7.73 31.22 -18.09
C GLY A 42 7.28 29.95 -18.79
N LEU A 43 6.81 28.98 -18.00
CA LEU A 43 6.12 27.83 -18.53
C LEU A 43 5.02 28.39 -19.43
N PRO A 44 4.97 28.01 -20.72
CA PRO A 44 3.88 28.44 -21.58
C PRO A 44 2.61 28.02 -20.86
N SER A 45 1.77 28.99 -20.50
CA SER A 45 0.43 28.74 -20.05
C SER A 45 -0.21 27.90 -21.14
N VAL A 46 -0.27 26.59 -20.92
CA VAL A 46 -1.07 25.70 -21.72
C VAL A 46 -2.49 26.12 -21.38
N SER A 47 -3.00 27.10 -22.13
CA SER A 47 -4.41 27.41 -22.21
C SER A 47 -5.04 26.09 -22.57
N ARG A 48 -5.57 25.40 -21.55
CA ARG A 48 -6.34 24.18 -21.71
C ARG A 48 -7.52 24.64 -22.54
N ALA A 49 -7.43 24.45 -23.86
CA ALA A 49 -8.54 24.64 -24.75
C ALA A 49 -9.66 23.83 -24.10
N GLU A 50 -10.70 24.51 -23.65
CA GLU A 50 -11.94 23.84 -23.29
C GLU A 50 -12.30 23.08 -24.56
N ASN A 51 -12.07 21.76 -24.53
CA ASN A 51 -12.35 20.87 -25.65
C ASN A 51 -13.87 20.81 -25.78
N GLY A 52 -14.46 21.88 -26.31
CA GLY A 52 -15.88 21.97 -26.58
C GLY A 52 -16.22 20.85 -27.53
N VAL A 53 -17.18 20.02 -27.15
CA VAL A 53 -17.81 19.12 -28.11
C VAL A 53 -18.64 20.01 -29.04
N PHE A 54 -18.47 19.85 -30.34
CA PHE A 54 -19.25 20.53 -31.36
C PHE A 54 -20.34 19.60 -31.87
N SER A 55 -21.49 20.15 -32.23
CA SER A 55 -22.58 19.42 -32.88
C SER A 55 -23.00 20.11 -34.17
N TRP A 56 -23.38 19.32 -35.18
CA TRP A 56 -24.00 19.79 -36.42
C TRP A 56 -25.01 18.76 -36.92
N GLU A 57 -25.98 19.22 -37.68
CA GLU A 57 -26.98 18.39 -38.34
C GLU A 57 -26.62 18.29 -39.83
N ASP A 58 -26.59 17.08 -40.36
CA ASP A 58 -26.32 16.86 -41.78
C ASP A 58 -27.58 17.06 -42.65
N GLU A 59 -27.45 16.87 -43.96
CA GLU A 59 -28.56 17.04 -44.91
C GLU A 59 -29.70 16.02 -44.70
N SER A 60 -29.43 14.93 -43.98
CA SER A 60 -30.41 13.89 -43.65
C SER A 60 -31.10 14.11 -42.30
N GLY A 61 -30.77 15.19 -41.59
CA GLY A 61 -31.32 15.49 -40.27
C GLY A 61 -30.67 14.72 -39.12
N VAL A 62 -29.52 14.09 -39.34
CA VAL A 62 -28.81 13.34 -38.29
C VAL A 62 -27.87 14.28 -37.55
N LEU A 63 -27.98 14.28 -36.22
CA LEU A 63 -27.13 15.08 -35.34
C LEU A 63 -25.80 14.36 -35.07
N HIS A 64 -24.69 14.99 -35.45
CA HIS A 64 -23.33 14.51 -35.23
C HIS A 64 -22.66 15.28 -34.10
N PHE A 65 -21.71 14.62 -33.41
CA PHE A 65 -20.89 15.23 -32.37
C PHE A 65 -19.41 14.98 -32.64
N SER A 66 -18.55 15.99 -32.41
CA SER A 66 -17.11 15.89 -32.59
C SER A 66 -16.36 16.72 -31.56
N SER A 67 -15.19 16.25 -31.14
CA SER A 67 -14.25 17.03 -30.31
C SER A 67 -13.46 18.07 -31.11
N LYS A 68 -13.63 18.12 -32.44
CA LYS A 68 -12.97 19.07 -33.34
C LYS A 68 -14.00 19.77 -34.22
N LYS A 69 -13.82 21.07 -34.44
CA LYS A 69 -14.65 21.87 -35.37
C LYS A 69 -14.26 21.56 -36.83
N GLY A 70 -14.67 20.38 -37.30
CA GLY A 70 -14.38 19.91 -38.66
C GLY A 70 -15.37 20.44 -39.71
N ASP A 71 -16.62 20.69 -39.33
CA ASP A 71 -17.67 21.15 -40.23
C ASP A 71 -17.91 22.67 -40.05
N PRO A 72 -18.05 23.45 -41.13
CA PRO A 72 -18.33 24.89 -41.05
C PRO A 72 -19.66 25.21 -40.37
N LYS A 73 -20.65 24.29 -40.38
CA LYS A 73 -21.94 24.41 -39.69
C LYS A 73 -21.87 23.97 -38.22
N ALA A 74 -20.73 23.43 -37.77
CA ALA A 74 -20.59 22.95 -36.40
C ALA A 74 -20.61 24.09 -35.38
N GLN A 75 -21.52 23.96 -34.42
CA GLN A 75 -21.67 24.88 -33.28
C GLN A 75 -21.26 24.17 -32.00
N GLN A 76 -20.84 24.93 -30.98
CA GLN A 76 -20.50 24.33 -29.68
C GLN A 76 -21.75 23.68 -29.09
N ALA A 77 -21.68 22.39 -28.80
CA ALA A 77 -22.79 21.61 -28.28
C ALA A 77 -23.11 22.07 -26.86
N LYS A 78 -24.38 22.39 -26.61
CA LYS A 78 -24.90 22.56 -25.24
C LYS A 78 -25.20 21.17 -24.67
N LEU A 79 -24.15 20.50 -24.20
CA LEU A 79 -24.34 19.23 -23.52
C LEU A 79 -25.05 19.46 -22.19
N PRO A 80 -26.04 18.64 -21.82
CA PRO A 80 -26.63 18.69 -20.49
C PRO A 80 -25.54 18.48 -19.45
N ALA A 81 -25.61 19.21 -18.34
CA ALA A 81 -24.66 19.05 -17.25
C ALA A 81 -24.75 17.62 -16.71
N ILE A 82 -23.72 16.81 -16.95
CA ILE A 82 -23.66 15.44 -16.40
C ILE A 82 -23.39 15.57 -14.91
N ASN A 83 -24.45 15.61 -14.12
CA ASN A 83 -24.35 15.55 -12.66
C ASN A 83 -24.00 14.11 -12.27
N ARG A 84 -23.03 13.92 -11.37
CA ARG A 84 -22.67 12.58 -10.85
C ARG A 84 -23.86 11.80 -10.28
N GLY A 85 -24.93 12.49 -9.87
CA GLY A 85 -26.16 11.89 -9.37
C GLY A 85 -27.12 11.35 -10.44
N GLU A 86 -27.01 11.80 -11.69
CA GLU A 86 -27.89 11.38 -12.79
C GLU A 86 -27.33 10.18 -13.56
N VAL A 87 -26.02 9.94 -13.46
CA VAL A 87 -25.40 8.71 -13.98
C VAL A 87 -25.78 7.55 -13.06
N GLN A 88 -26.88 6.87 -13.39
CA GLN A 88 -27.21 5.59 -12.79
C GLN A 88 -26.17 4.56 -13.26
N LEU A 89 -25.06 4.45 -12.53
CA LEU A 89 -24.14 3.34 -12.69
C LEU A 89 -24.92 2.08 -12.38
N VAL A 90 -25.18 1.27 -13.40
CA VAL A 90 -25.75 -0.07 -13.21
C VAL A 90 -24.86 -0.76 -12.19
N LYS A 91 -25.40 -1.04 -11.01
CA LYS A 91 -24.68 -1.75 -9.95
C LYS A 91 -24.43 -3.16 -10.47
N ARG A 92 -23.31 -3.36 -11.18
CA ARG A 92 -22.85 -4.70 -11.53
C ARG A 92 -22.59 -5.42 -10.23
N LYS A 93 -23.25 -6.56 -10.05
CA LYS A 93 -22.94 -7.46 -8.94
C LYS A 93 -21.51 -7.96 -9.17
N LEU A 94 -20.58 -7.43 -8.40
CA LEU A 94 -19.19 -7.88 -8.44
C LEU A 94 -19.16 -9.29 -7.86
N LEU A 95 -18.77 -10.27 -8.69
CA LEU A 95 -18.50 -11.63 -8.24
C LEU A 95 -17.22 -11.57 -7.40
N SER A 96 -17.25 -12.03 -6.15
CA SER A 96 -16.09 -11.98 -5.25
C SER A 96 -15.77 -13.37 -4.73
N CYS A 97 -14.51 -13.59 -4.33
CA CYS A 97 -14.11 -14.84 -3.72
C CYS A 97 -14.68 -15.09 -2.30
N SER A 98 -15.51 -14.20 -1.77
CA SER A 98 -16.02 -14.31 -0.39
C SER A 98 -16.84 -15.60 -0.16
N ASN A 99 -17.54 -16.08 -1.19
CA ASN A 99 -18.29 -17.34 -1.13
C ASN A 99 -17.50 -18.54 -1.68
N HIS A 100 -16.23 -18.33 -2.03
CA HIS A 100 -15.35 -19.27 -2.73
C HIS A 100 -14.07 -19.56 -1.92
N GLY A 101 -14.15 -19.45 -0.59
CA GLY A 101 -13.03 -19.69 0.32
C GLY A 101 -11.98 -18.56 0.37
N GLY A 102 -12.21 -17.45 -0.34
CA GLY A 102 -11.27 -16.32 -0.41
C GLY A 102 -10.34 -16.38 -1.62
N ILE A 103 -9.47 -15.36 -1.71
CA ILE A 103 -8.53 -15.21 -2.82
C ILE A 103 -7.41 -16.23 -2.70
N ASN A 104 -7.13 -16.98 -3.77
CA ASN A 104 -6.01 -17.91 -3.84
C ASN A 104 -4.88 -17.34 -4.70
N CYS A 105 -4.00 -16.57 -4.08
CA CYS A 105 -2.86 -15.99 -4.78
C CYS A 105 -1.87 -17.03 -5.34
N GLN A 106 -1.85 -18.27 -4.81
CA GLN A 106 -0.98 -19.35 -5.32
C GLN A 106 -1.44 -19.88 -6.67
N ALA A 107 -2.73 -19.76 -7.00
CA ALA A 107 -3.27 -20.18 -8.30
C ALA A 107 -2.85 -19.26 -9.45
N GLY A 108 -2.29 -18.09 -9.14
CA GLY A 108 -1.91 -17.09 -10.13
C GLY A 108 -3.08 -16.20 -10.57
N ALA A 109 -2.86 -15.50 -11.68
CA ALA A 109 -3.90 -14.71 -12.35
C ALA A 109 -4.71 -15.59 -13.31
N ASP A 110 -6.00 -15.29 -13.44
CA ASP A 110 -6.86 -15.85 -14.49
C ASP A 110 -6.55 -15.24 -15.87
N GLU A 111 -7.21 -15.72 -16.92
CA GLU A 111 -7.01 -15.27 -18.30
C GLU A 111 -7.28 -13.77 -18.50
N ASP A 112 -8.23 -13.20 -17.74
CA ASP A 112 -8.58 -11.78 -17.75
C ASP A 112 -7.74 -10.94 -16.76
N GLY A 113 -6.81 -11.57 -16.04
CA GLY A 113 -6.00 -10.94 -15.01
C GLY A 113 -6.68 -10.83 -13.64
N SER A 114 -7.87 -11.40 -13.45
CA SER A 114 -8.51 -11.51 -12.14
C SER A 114 -7.82 -12.53 -11.23
N VAL A 115 -8.15 -12.52 -9.95
CA VAL A 115 -7.70 -13.57 -9.02
C VAL A 115 -8.54 -14.82 -9.15
N ILE A 116 -7.90 -15.98 -9.03
CA ILE A 116 -8.59 -17.27 -8.89
C ILE A 116 -8.89 -17.49 -7.41
N CYS A 117 -10.10 -17.96 -7.07
CA CYS A 117 -10.48 -18.24 -5.69
C CYS A 117 -9.99 -19.61 -5.20
N TYR A 118 -10.13 -19.89 -3.91
CA TYR A 118 -9.64 -21.14 -3.30
C TYR A 118 -10.28 -22.42 -3.84
N ASP A 119 -11.55 -22.36 -4.22
CA ASP A 119 -12.27 -23.48 -4.84
C ASP A 119 -12.05 -23.58 -6.36
N GLY A 120 -11.20 -22.72 -6.93
CA GLY A 120 -10.94 -22.66 -8.36
C GLY A 120 -11.89 -21.76 -9.16
N PHE A 121 -12.79 -21.01 -8.50
CA PHE A 121 -13.66 -20.04 -9.19
C PHE A 121 -12.85 -18.95 -9.91
N ARG A 122 -13.28 -18.65 -11.14
CA ARG A 122 -12.70 -17.74 -12.13
C ARG A 122 -13.64 -16.55 -12.37
N ASP A 123 -13.21 -15.55 -13.14
CA ASP A 123 -13.99 -14.33 -13.41
C ASP A 123 -14.35 -13.52 -12.14
N SER A 124 -13.45 -13.52 -11.16
CA SER A 124 -13.66 -12.72 -9.95
C SER A 124 -13.42 -11.24 -10.24
N ALA A 125 -14.16 -10.35 -9.59
CA ALA A 125 -13.98 -8.90 -9.76
C ALA A 125 -12.61 -8.38 -9.28
N PRO A 126 -11.98 -8.94 -8.22
CA PRO A 126 -10.65 -8.49 -7.81
C PRO A 126 -9.57 -8.84 -8.84
N ILE A 127 -8.78 -7.83 -9.22
CA ILE A 127 -7.63 -8.00 -10.13
C ILE A 127 -6.44 -8.57 -9.37
N TYR A 128 -5.73 -9.51 -10.00
CA TYR A 128 -4.49 -10.05 -9.49
C TYR A 128 -3.40 -8.98 -9.44
N ARG A 129 -2.70 -8.88 -8.31
CA ARG A 129 -1.62 -7.90 -8.09
C ARG A 129 -0.35 -8.63 -7.74
N PHE A 130 0.81 -8.06 -8.06
CA PHE A 130 2.10 -8.65 -7.64
C PHE A 130 2.20 -8.87 -6.12
N SER A 131 1.52 -8.05 -5.32
CA SER A 131 1.43 -8.23 -3.87
C SER A 131 0.69 -9.51 -3.45
N CYS A 132 -0.01 -10.21 -4.35
CA CYS A 132 -0.56 -11.54 -4.08
C CYS A 132 0.56 -12.58 -3.88
N ASN A 133 1.72 -12.40 -4.52
CA ASN A 133 2.85 -13.32 -4.46
C ASN A 133 3.83 -13.07 -3.33
N ALA A 134 3.64 -11.99 -2.57
CA ALA A 134 4.43 -11.72 -1.38
C ALA A 134 3.66 -12.18 -0.14
N PRO A 135 4.29 -12.92 0.79
CA PRO A 135 3.71 -13.21 2.09
C PRO A 135 3.49 -11.90 2.87
N LYS A 136 2.78 -11.98 3.98
CA LYS A 136 2.60 -10.82 4.87
C LYS A 136 2.78 -11.27 6.29
N LEU A 137 3.93 -10.94 6.87
CA LEU A 137 4.26 -11.27 8.24
C LEU A 137 3.76 -10.17 9.18
N GLU A 138 3.15 -10.58 10.29
CA GLU A 138 2.61 -9.70 11.32
C GLU A 138 2.99 -10.27 12.69
N VAL A 139 3.37 -9.40 13.64
CA VAL A 139 3.57 -9.82 15.03
C VAL A 139 2.19 -10.13 15.62
N ALA A 140 2.00 -11.37 16.05
CA ALA A 140 0.77 -11.83 16.68
C ALA A 140 0.82 -11.66 18.20
N ASP A 141 1.97 -11.90 18.82
CA ASP A 141 2.17 -11.81 20.27
C ASP A 141 3.63 -11.55 20.62
N ILE A 142 3.85 -10.97 21.81
CA ILE A 142 5.19 -10.74 22.39
C ILE A 142 5.11 -11.20 23.84
N SER A 143 5.92 -12.19 24.22
CA SER A 143 5.95 -12.66 25.60
C SER A 143 6.55 -11.61 26.54
N ASP A 144 6.21 -11.70 27.83
CA ASP A 144 6.94 -10.99 28.86
C ASP A 144 8.41 -11.43 28.89
N ILE A 145 9.27 -10.54 29.38
CA ILE A 145 10.70 -10.82 29.57
C ILE A 145 10.87 -11.69 30.82
N ASP A 146 11.58 -12.81 30.68
CA ASP A 146 11.87 -13.70 31.79
C ASP A 146 13.00 -13.18 32.69
N MET A 147 13.31 -13.92 33.77
CA MET A 147 14.39 -13.56 34.71
C MET A 147 15.78 -13.54 34.08
N ASN A 148 15.95 -14.18 32.92
CA ASN A 148 17.21 -14.25 32.17
C ASN A 148 17.28 -13.19 31.07
N GLY A 149 16.25 -12.36 30.90
CA GLY A 149 16.17 -11.38 29.83
C GLY A 149 15.70 -11.95 28.49
N HIS A 150 15.17 -13.17 28.45
CA HIS A 150 14.62 -13.79 27.24
C HIS A 150 13.18 -13.37 27.00
N PHE A 151 12.81 -13.22 25.74
CA PHE A 151 11.43 -13.07 25.32
C PHE A 151 11.23 -13.73 23.95
N THR A 152 9.99 -14.10 23.65
CA THR A 152 9.58 -14.71 22.39
C THR A 152 8.66 -13.76 21.64
N VAL A 153 8.89 -13.63 20.34
CA VAL A 153 8.03 -12.92 19.40
C VAL A 153 7.34 -13.95 18.51
N THR A 154 6.02 -14.00 18.59
CA THR A 154 5.20 -14.87 17.75
C THR A 154 4.80 -14.11 16.50
N VAL A 155 5.21 -14.61 15.32
CA VAL A 155 4.93 -14.00 14.03
C VAL A 155 3.98 -14.88 13.23
N ARG A 156 2.91 -14.28 12.72
CA ARG A 156 1.92 -14.96 11.86
C ARG A 156 2.05 -14.47 10.43
N ASN A 157 1.94 -15.40 9.48
CA ASN A 157 1.74 -15.07 8.08
C ASN A 157 0.24 -14.89 7.82
N SER A 158 -0.20 -13.71 7.39
CA SER A 158 -1.62 -13.44 7.09
C SER A 158 -2.02 -13.77 5.64
N LYS A 159 -1.11 -14.37 4.87
CA LYS A 159 -1.34 -14.79 3.47
C LYS A 159 -1.02 -16.27 3.27
N SER A 160 -1.50 -16.80 2.15
CA SER A 160 -1.29 -18.19 1.75
C SER A 160 0.06 -18.49 1.14
N ILE A 161 0.84 -17.47 0.78
CA ILE A 161 2.18 -17.65 0.24
C ILE A 161 3.15 -17.96 1.38
N VAL A 162 4.00 -18.97 1.21
CA VAL A 162 5.05 -19.31 2.18
C VAL A 162 6.03 -18.13 2.32
N ALA A 163 6.39 -17.79 3.56
CA ALA A 163 7.45 -16.82 3.83
C ALA A 163 8.79 -17.54 3.97
N GLU A 164 9.75 -17.15 3.13
CA GLU A 164 11.09 -17.73 3.10
C GLU A 164 12.08 -16.85 3.87
N SER A 165 12.96 -17.48 4.65
CA SER A 165 13.98 -16.81 5.47
C SER A 165 13.44 -15.61 6.26
N PRO A 166 12.37 -15.79 7.08
CA PRO A 166 11.86 -14.70 7.90
C PRO A 166 12.88 -14.34 8.99
N ILE A 167 13.05 -13.04 9.20
CA ILE A 167 13.99 -12.46 10.16
C ILE A 167 13.21 -11.48 11.02
N VAL A 168 13.35 -11.62 12.33
CA VAL A 168 12.86 -10.64 13.30
C VAL A 168 14.08 -9.95 13.92
N LYS A 169 14.13 -8.62 13.81
CA LYS A 169 15.16 -7.79 14.46
C LYS A 169 14.52 -7.02 15.60
N PHE A 170 15.20 -7.00 16.74
CA PHE A 170 14.88 -6.14 17.87
C PHE A 170 15.83 -4.93 17.89
N LEU A 171 15.25 -3.73 17.90
CA LEU A 171 15.95 -2.46 18.00
C LEU A 171 16.13 -2.10 19.47
N SER A 172 17.32 -2.37 19.99
CA SER A 172 17.70 -1.98 21.35
C SER A 172 17.83 -0.47 21.49
N GLU A 173 17.82 0.05 22.73
CA GLU A 173 18.05 1.48 23.00
C GLU A 173 19.42 1.97 22.51
N SER A 174 20.40 1.07 22.37
CA SER A 174 21.72 1.36 21.79
C SER A 174 21.65 1.69 20.29
N GLY A 175 20.54 1.35 19.62
CA GLY A 175 20.32 1.52 18.19
C GLY A 175 20.84 0.36 17.32
N ALA A 176 21.61 -0.57 17.88
CA ALA A 176 22.04 -1.76 17.14
C ALA A 176 20.89 -2.79 17.04
N PRO A 177 20.52 -3.26 15.83
CA PRO A 177 19.53 -4.30 15.66
C PRO A 177 20.09 -5.67 16.05
N VAL A 178 19.32 -6.42 16.84
CA VAL A 178 19.65 -7.79 17.27
C VAL A 178 18.72 -8.75 16.54
N VAL A 179 19.26 -9.74 15.83
CA VAL A 179 18.46 -10.74 15.13
C VAL A 179 18.02 -11.81 16.10
N LEU A 180 16.72 -12.09 16.16
CA LEU A 180 16.16 -13.16 16.98
C LEU A 180 16.31 -14.51 16.27
N ASN A 181 16.50 -15.56 17.06
CA ASN A 181 16.60 -16.93 16.56
C ASN A 181 15.20 -17.48 16.26
N GLY A 182 14.95 -17.97 15.05
CA GLY A 182 13.64 -18.51 14.68
C GLY A 182 13.68 -19.45 13.48
N PRO A 183 12.52 -19.90 12.99
CA PRO A 183 12.45 -20.79 11.84
C PRO A 183 12.88 -20.07 10.55
N ASN A 184 13.48 -20.81 9.62
CA ASN A 184 13.86 -20.29 8.30
C ASN A 184 12.71 -20.30 7.28
N ARG A 185 11.50 -20.72 7.68
CA ARG A 185 10.32 -20.86 6.83
C ARG A 185 9.05 -20.75 7.67
N ILE A 186 8.07 -19.97 7.21
CA ILE A 186 6.71 -19.94 7.79
C ILE A 186 5.71 -20.26 6.68
N ASP A 187 4.94 -21.33 6.86
CA ASP A 187 3.91 -21.74 5.90
C ASP A 187 2.85 -20.65 5.66
N GLY A 188 2.11 -20.78 4.56
CA GLY A 188 0.93 -19.95 4.30
C GLY A 188 -0.06 -20.08 5.45
N TYR A 189 -0.53 -18.93 5.97
CA TYR A 189 -1.34 -18.83 7.19
C TYR A 189 -0.72 -19.44 8.46
N GLY A 190 0.56 -19.80 8.41
CA GLY A 190 1.30 -20.40 9.50
C GLY A 190 1.77 -19.38 10.55
N VAL A 191 2.42 -19.91 11.58
CA VAL A 191 2.98 -19.15 12.71
C VAL A 191 4.41 -19.61 12.93
N GLY A 192 5.30 -18.69 13.26
CA GLY A 192 6.68 -18.96 13.67
C GLY A 192 7.01 -18.22 14.96
N GLU A 193 7.79 -18.85 15.82
CA GLU A 193 8.27 -18.26 17.08
C GLU A 193 9.73 -17.85 16.93
N PHE A 194 10.06 -16.63 17.37
CA PHE A 194 11.40 -16.06 17.33
C PHE A 194 11.83 -15.72 18.75
N VAL A 195 12.99 -16.22 19.17
CA VAL A 195 13.49 -16.12 20.54
C VAL A 195 14.65 -15.14 20.60
N PHE A 196 14.55 -14.16 21.49
CA PHE A 196 15.65 -13.29 21.86
C PHE A 196 16.51 -13.94 22.94
N ASN A 197 17.83 -13.96 22.73
CA ASN A 197 18.80 -14.46 23.70
C ASN A 197 19.60 -13.29 24.28
N ALA A 198 19.60 -13.16 25.60
CA ALA A 198 20.24 -12.07 26.32
C ALA A 198 21.77 -12.06 26.20
N GLN A 199 22.39 -13.16 25.78
CA GLN A 199 23.85 -13.22 25.58
C GLN A 199 24.32 -12.39 24.39
N ASP A 200 23.42 -12.07 23.46
CA ASP A 200 23.77 -11.45 22.19
C ASP A 200 23.71 -9.92 22.22
N ALA A 201 23.14 -9.30 23.28
CA ALA A 201 22.92 -7.86 23.35
C ALA A 201 22.54 -7.32 24.75
N ASP A 202 22.38 -6.00 24.86
CA ASP A 202 21.84 -5.33 26.04
C ASP A 202 20.39 -5.78 26.32
N ILE A 203 20.15 -6.25 27.54
CA ILE A 203 18.83 -6.69 28.00
C ILE A 203 17.86 -5.49 28.02
N PRO A 204 16.66 -5.59 27.44
CA PRO A 204 15.68 -4.51 27.49
C PRO A 204 15.29 -4.16 28.93
N ARG A 205 15.22 -2.86 29.26
CA ARG A 205 14.90 -2.39 30.62
C ARG A 205 13.39 -2.30 30.91
N GLY A 206 12.55 -2.86 30.06
CA GLY A 206 11.09 -2.79 30.15
C GLY A 206 10.40 -3.66 29.10
N PRO A 207 9.06 -3.66 29.07
CA PRO A 207 8.29 -4.46 28.13
C PRO A 207 8.64 -4.08 26.69
N VAL A 208 8.83 -5.09 25.84
CA VAL A 208 9.15 -4.91 24.42
C VAL A 208 7.90 -4.42 23.68
N ASN A 209 8.05 -3.38 22.87
CA ASN A 209 6.96 -2.83 22.08
C ASN A 209 7.09 -3.21 20.59
N LEU A 210 5.98 -3.11 19.85
CA LEU A 210 5.96 -3.37 18.41
C LEU A 210 6.87 -2.43 17.61
N ALA A 211 7.10 -1.20 18.10
CA ALA A 211 7.94 -0.22 17.42
C ALA A 211 9.44 -0.58 17.45
N GLN A 212 9.85 -1.44 18.39
CA GLN A 212 11.19 -1.99 18.51
C GLN A 212 11.40 -3.23 17.64
N LEU A 213 10.36 -3.74 16.96
CA LEU A 213 10.46 -4.94 16.15
C LEU A 213 10.44 -4.59 14.66
N GLN A 214 11.39 -5.15 13.92
CA GLN A 214 11.44 -5.08 12.47
C GLN A 214 11.34 -6.49 11.89
N LEU A 215 10.39 -6.67 10.98
CA LEU A 215 10.12 -7.92 10.27
C LEU A 215 10.69 -7.82 8.86
N GLU A 216 11.47 -8.81 8.46
CA GLU A 216 11.98 -8.98 7.11
C GLU A 216 11.74 -10.42 6.65
N CYS A 217 11.62 -10.65 5.34
CA CYS A 217 11.72 -11.99 4.79
C CYS A 217 12.23 -11.93 3.35
N GLY A 218 12.75 -13.04 2.83
CA GLY A 218 13.42 -13.08 1.53
C GLY A 218 12.50 -12.84 0.33
N ASN A 219 11.20 -13.12 0.48
CA ASN A 219 10.18 -12.92 -0.55
C ASN A 219 9.06 -11.95 -0.14
N CYS A 220 9.29 -11.19 0.94
CA CYS A 220 8.54 -9.99 1.32
C CYS A 220 9.04 -8.82 0.44
#